data_AF-A0A672KRJ1-F1
#
_entry.id   AF-A0A672KRJ1-F1
#
_cell.length_a   1.000
_cell.length_b   1.000
_cell.length_c   1.000
_cell.angle_alpha   90.00
_cell.angle_beta   90.00
_cell.angle_gamma   90.00
#
_symmetry.space_group_name_H-M   'P 1'
#
loop_
_entity.id
_entity.type
_entity.pdbx_description
1 polymer ?
#
loop_
_entity_poly.entity_id
_entity_poly.type
_entity_poly.pdbx_seq_one_letter_code
_entity_poly.pdbx_strand_id
1 'polypeptide(L)'
;MTLAGEGMSQIVRSLLELMSRKNYYSGDLLFSVEILRNVTDTFKRATYIPAPDDVQKFFQIVSLMLDIENLEKWEDAHQVSPGSMLLMRVVEDFIHLIGEAQKPFQSFLVVTNNLIITIQREPVSAVSSDINFPMKGRRGMKDWARSADDKLFIPKEVFTLSSDAGNNKHDTPYFVIGAILYRTLGLIMPPPK
;
A
#
# COMPACT_ATOMS: atom_id res chain seq x y z
N MET A 1 16.71 18.26 2.76
CA MET A 1 15.68 17.21 2.96
C MET A 1 15.75 16.11 1.90
N THR A 2 16.09 16.43 0.64
CA THR A 2 16.30 15.45 -0.45
C THR A 2 17.26 14.30 -0.11
N LEU A 3 18.39 14.59 0.55
CA LEU A 3 19.37 13.57 0.96
C LEU A 3 18.78 12.50 1.89
N ALA A 4 17.87 12.89 2.79
CA ALA A 4 17.20 11.95 3.68
C ALA A 4 16.27 11.01 2.90
N GLY A 5 15.51 11.56 1.94
CA GLY A 5 14.66 10.78 1.05
C GLY A 5 15.45 9.80 0.18
N GLU A 6 16.54 10.24 -0.46
CA GLU A 6 17.40 9.35 -1.24
C GLU A 6 18.01 8.23 -0.39
N GLY A 7 18.42 8.54 0.84
CA GLY A 7 18.86 7.54 1.81
C GLY A 7 17.79 6.51 2.13
N MET A 8 16.53 6.93 2.33
CA MET A 8 15.42 6.00 2.56
C MET A 8 15.11 5.15 1.33
N SER A 9 15.21 5.69 0.11
CA SER A 9 15.08 4.89 -1.12
C SER A 9 16.16 3.81 -1.22
N GLN A 10 17.40 4.10 -0.79
CA GLN A 10 18.44 3.06 -0.70
C GLN A 10 18.10 2.00 0.34
N ILE A 11 17.57 2.39 1.50
CA ILE A 11 17.11 1.44 2.53
C ILE A 11 16.03 0.51 1.98
N VAL A 12 15.06 1.02 1.20
CA VAL A 12 14.04 0.19 0.55
C VAL A 12 14.68 -0.85 -0.38
N ARG A 13 15.67 -0.45 -1.20
CA ARG A 13 16.37 -1.38 -2.10
C ARG A 13 17.13 -2.46 -1.33
N SER A 14 17.89 -2.07 -0.32
CA SER A 14 18.64 -3.02 0.52
C SER A 14 17.71 -3.96 1.31
N LEU A 15 16.60 -3.45 1.84
CA LEU A 15 15.61 -4.29 2.54
C LEU A 15 14.98 -5.31 1.57
N LEU A 16 14.67 -4.91 0.34
CA LEU A 16 14.19 -5.85 -0.67
C LEU A 16 15.22 -6.95 -0.95
N GLU A 17 16.50 -6.62 -1.10
CA GLU A 17 17.56 -7.62 -1.31
C GLU A 17 17.64 -8.62 -0.15
N LEU A 18 17.53 -8.15 1.09
CA LEU A 18 17.54 -9.01 2.28
C LEU A 18 16.31 -9.92 2.32
N MET A 19 15.11 -9.35 2.17
CA MET A 19 13.86 -10.09 2.21
C MET A 19 13.71 -11.07 1.03
N SER A 20 14.34 -10.78 -0.11
CA SER A 20 14.33 -11.69 -1.26
C SER A 20 15.12 -12.98 -1.01
N ARG A 21 16.01 -13.01 -0.02
CA ARG A 21 16.76 -14.22 0.36
C ARG A 21 15.90 -15.24 1.12
N LYS A 22 14.73 -14.83 1.62
CA LYS A 22 13.79 -15.67 2.39
C LYS A 22 14.40 -16.38 3.62
N ASN A 23 15.53 -15.88 4.12
CA ASN A 23 16.23 -16.43 5.27
C ASN A 23 16.15 -15.44 6.44
N TYR A 24 14.96 -15.35 7.04
CA TYR A 24 14.65 -14.42 8.13
C TYR A 24 13.69 -15.06 9.13
N TYR A 25 13.73 -14.58 10.37
CA TYR A 25 12.94 -15.05 11.51
C TYR A 25 11.71 -14.17 11.77
N SER A 26 10.88 -14.54 12.75
CA SER A 26 9.72 -13.76 13.20
C SER A 26 10.09 -12.33 13.63
N GLY A 27 11.20 -12.17 14.36
CA GLY A 27 11.72 -10.86 14.76
C GLY A 27 12.12 -9.96 13.58
N ASP A 28 12.64 -10.55 12.50
CA ASP A 28 13.02 -9.80 11.29
C ASP A 28 11.79 -9.28 10.55
N LEU A 29 10.65 -9.99 10.61
CA LEU A 29 9.38 -9.49 10.09
C LEU A 29 8.96 -8.23 10.83
N LEU A 30 8.96 -8.26 12.17
CA LEU A 30 8.62 -7.10 13.00
C LEU A 30 9.57 -5.92 12.71
N PHE A 31 10.87 -6.18 12.66
CA PHE A 31 11.87 -5.16 12.39
C PHE A 31 11.71 -4.57 10.97
N SER A 32 11.36 -5.41 9.99
CA SER A 32 11.07 -4.94 8.63
C SER A 32 9.85 -4.03 8.57
N VAL A 33 8.79 -4.31 9.34
CA VAL A 33 7.63 -3.40 9.47
C VAL A 33 8.08 -2.04 10.01
N GLU A 34 8.90 -2.04 11.06
CA GLU A 34 9.42 -0.81 11.68
C GLU A 34 10.29 0.00 10.71
N ILE A 35 11.13 -0.66 9.91
CA ILE A 35 11.90 0.00 8.85
C ILE A 35 10.96 0.67 7.85
N LEU A 36 9.97 -0.06 7.33
CA LEU A 36 9.01 0.48 6.36
C LEU A 36 8.21 1.66 6.94
N ARG A 37 7.85 1.61 8.23
CA ARG A 37 7.24 2.74 8.93
C ARG A 37 8.17 3.96 8.94
N ASN A 38 9.41 3.78 9.40
CA ASN A 38 10.38 4.87 9.52
C ASN A 38 10.73 5.49 8.15
N VAL A 39 10.80 4.66 7.10
CA VAL A 39 10.94 5.08 5.71
C VAL A 39 9.75 5.97 5.31
N THR A 40 8.53 5.50 5.53
CA THR A 40 7.30 6.22 5.17
C THR A 40 7.20 7.56 5.92
N ASP A 41 7.45 7.57 7.24
CA ASP A 41 7.44 8.77 8.06
C ASP A 41 8.51 9.78 7.64
N THR A 42 9.66 9.29 7.20
CA THR A 42 10.75 10.16 6.74
C THR A 42 10.43 10.74 5.37
N PHE A 43 9.85 9.97 4.45
CA PHE A 43 9.36 10.52 3.18
C PHE A 43 8.30 11.61 3.40
N LYS A 44 7.30 11.35 4.27
CA LYS A 44 6.28 12.34 4.64
C LYS A 44 6.91 13.62 5.21
N ARG A 45 7.77 13.51 6.24
CA ARG A 45 8.43 14.66 6.87
C ARG A 45 9.36 15.43 5.93
N ALA A 46 10.02 14.74 5.01
CA ALA A 46 10.93 15.35 4.05
C ALA A 46 10.21 15.88 2.80
N THR A 47 8.89 15.75 2.71
CA THR A 47 8.08 16.03 1.50
C THR A 47 8.68 15.37 0.24
N TYR A 48 9.25 14.17 0.43
CA TYR A 48 9.98 13.47 -0.61
C TYR A 48 9.09 12.40 -1.23
N ILE A 49 8.97 12.42 -2.54
CA ILE A 49 8.20 11.45 -3.30
C ILE A 49 9.18 10.45 -3.91
N PRO A 50 9.13 9.16 -3.52
CA PRO A 50 10.02 8.16 -4.09
C PRO A 50 9.74 7.92 -5.57
N ALA A 51 10.77 7.49 -6.30
CA ALA A 51 10.63 7.14 -7.70
C ALA A 51 9.68 5.94 -7.87
N PRO A 52 8.93 5.82 -8.99
CA PRO A 52 7.99 4.73 -9.21
C PRO A 52 8.59 3.32 -9.03
N ASP A 53 9.86 3.15 -9.41
CA ASP A 53 10.59 1.90 -9.24
C ASP A 53 10.82 1.54 -7.75
N ASP A 54 11.08 2.53 -6.89
CA ASP A 54 11.20 2.32 -5.44
C ASP A 54 9.84 2.07 -4.78
N VAL A 55 8.77 2.69 -5.29
CA VAL A 55 7.39 2.39 -4.88
C VAL A 55 7.05 0.93 -5.16
N GLN A 56 7.40 0.42 -6.35
CA GLN A 56 7.20 -1.01 -6.69
C GLN A 56 8.00 -1.92 -5.75
N LYS A 57 9.26 -1.57 -5.42
CA LYS A 57 10.08 -2.33 -4.48
C LYS A 57 9.49 -2.35 -3.06
N PHE A 58 8.98 -1.23 -2.57
CA PHE A 58 8.30 -1.17 -1.27
C PHE A 58 7.18 -2.21 -1.19
N PHE A 59 6.29 -2.24 -2.19
CA PHE A 59 5.20 -3.22 -2.20
C PHE A 59 5.66 -4.65 -2.49
N GLN A 60 6.79 -4.84 -3.17
CA GLN A 60 7.40 -6.15 -3.32
C GLN A 60 7.92 -6.69 -1.96
N ILE A 61 8.47 -5.84 -1.09
CA ILE A 61 8.84 -6.21 0.28
C ILE A 61 7.59 -6.66 1.05
N VAL A 62 6.51 -5.87 1.01
CA VAL A 62 5.23 -6.22 1.63
C VAL A 62 4.72 -7.56 1.09
N SER A 63 4.82 -7.79 -0.22
CA SER A 63 4.44 -9.07 -0.83
C SER A 63 5.24 -10.24 -0.27
N LEU A 64 6.55 -10.08 -0.07
CA LEU A 64 7.41 -11.13 0.49
C LEU A 64 7.06 -11.39 1.96
N MET A 65 6.80 -10.34 2.73
CA MET A 65 6.38 -10.46 4.13
C MET A 65 5.05 -11.22 4.26
N LEU A 66 4.11 -10.98 3.35
CA LEU A 66 2.80 -11.64 3.33
C LEU A 66 2.80 -13.01 2.64
N ASP A 67 3.96 -13.56 2.27
CA ASP A 67 4.01 -14.90 1.71
C ASP A 67 3.45 -15.94 2.70
N ILE A 68 2.71 -16.93 2.19
CA ILE A 68 2.10 -18.00 3.01
C ILE A 68 3.16 -18.81 3.76
N GLU A 69 4.38 -18.87 3.21
CA GLU A 69 5.56 -19.48 3.85
C GLU A 69 5.97 -18.80 5.17
N ASN A 70 5.41 -17.63 5.48
CA ASN A 70 5.69 -16.87 6.70
C ASN A 70 4.59 -16.98 7.77
N LEU A 71 3.57 -17.82 7.58
CA LEU A 71 2.45 -17.94 8.53
C LEU A 71 2.92 -18.20 9.97
N GLU A 72 3.70 -19.26 10.19
CA GLU A 72 4.22 -19.61 11.53
C GLU A 72 5.10 -18.50 12.12
N LYS A 73 5.87 -17.79 11.27
CA LYS A 73 6.72 -16.67 11.72
C LYS A 73 5.87 -15.48 12.17
N TRP A 74 4.74 -15.23 11.52
CA TRP A 74 3.80 -14.20 11.93
C TRP A 74 3.08 -14.57 13.22
N GLU A 75 2.66 -15.84 13.37
CA GLU A 75 2.07 -16.34 14.61
C GLU A 75 3.01 -16.17 15.81
N ASP A 76 4.29 -16.49 15.64
CA ASP A 76 5.34 -16.26 16.65
C ASP A 76 5.55 -14.77 16.93
N ALA A 77 5.66 -13.95 15.88
CA ALA A 77 5.81 -12.50 16.01
C ALA A 77 4.65 -11.85 16.79
N HIS A 78 3.41 -12.35 16.61
CA HIS A 78 2.22 -11.83 17.30
C HIS A 78 2.15 -12.16 18.78
N GLN A 79 2.97 -13.09 19.28
CA GLN A 79 3.14 -13.30 20.72
C GLN A 79 3.75 -12.06 21.39
N VAL A 80 4.52 -11.26 20.65
CA VAL A 80 5.21 -10.07 21.16
C VAL A 80 4.48 -8.79 20.77
N SER A 81 4.03 -8.67 19.52
CA SER A 81 3.40 -7.45 19.00
C SER A 81 2.54 -7.75 17.77
N PRO A 82 1.40 -7.07 17.56
CA PRO A 82 0.55 -7.28 16.38
C PRO A 82 1.16 -6.65 15.11
N GLY A 83 2.30 -7.14 14.66
CA GLY A 83 3.09 -6.56 13.57
C GLY A 83 2.36 -6.51 12.23
N SER A 84 1.47 -7.46 11.94
CA SER A 84 0.70 -7.44 10.68
C SER A 84 -0.32 -6.30 10.64
N MET A 85 -0.91 -5.93 11.79
CA MET A 85 -1.77 -4.75 11.89
C MET A 85 -0.98 -3.45 11.67
N LEU A 86 0.25 -3.37 12.20
CA LEU A 86 1.12 -2.22 11.94
C LEU A 86 1.53 -2.16 10.46
N LEU A 87 1.84 -3.30 9.84
CA LEU A 87 2.16 -3.38 8.41
C LEU A 87 1.02 -2.82 7.55
N MET A 88 -0.24 -3.13 7.87
CA MET A 88 -1.40 -2.57 7.15
C MET A 88 -1.45 -1.05 7.25
N ARG A 89 -1.27 -0.48 8.44
CA ARG A 89 -1.24 0.98 8.63
C ARG A 89 -0.12 1.63 7.84
N VAL A 90 1.07 1.02 7.86
CA VAL A 90 2.23 1.48 7.08
C VAL A 90 1.94 1.47 5.58
N VAL A 91 1.26 0.42 5.09
CA VAL A 91 0.84 0.33 3.67
C VAL A 91 -0.17 1.42 3.33
N GLU A 92 -1.19 1.64 4.17
CA GLU A 92 -2.17 2.72 3.99
C GLU A 92 -1.51 4.09 3.97
N ASP A 93 -0.61 4.36 4.92
CA ASP A 93 0.14 5.60 5.03
C ASP A 93 1.01 5.87 3.81
N PHE A 94 1.67 4.82 3.29
CA PHE A 94 2.48 4.91 2.10
C PHE A 94 1.62 5.14 0.84
N ILE A 95 0.45 4.50 0.75
CA ILE A 95 -0.51 4.74 -0.35
C ILE A 95 -0.95 6.19 -0.38
N HIS A 96 -1.27 6.79 0.76
CA HIS A 96 -1.67 8.20 0.84
C HIS A 96 -0.54 9.13 0.37
N LEU A 97 0.69 8.91 0.85
CA LEU A 97 1.87 9.65 0.42
C LEU A 97 2.05 9.62 -1.11
N ILE A 98 1.91 8.44 -1.74
CA ILE A 98 2.04 8.32 -3.21
C ILE A 98 0.86 8.96 -3.92
N GLY A 99 -0.36 8.78 -3.39
CA GLY A 99 -1.59 9.34 -3.95
C GLY A 99 -1.57 10.87 -4.03
N GLU A 100 -1.13 11.54 -2.96
CA GLU A 100 -1.04 13.00 -2.90
C GLU A 100 -0.07 13.58 -3.94
N ALA A 101 0.95 12.81 -4.31
CA ALA A 101 1.95 13.23 -5.29
C ALA A 101 1.54 12.98 -6.76
N GLN A 102 0.49 12.20 -7.00
CA GLN A 102 0.06 11.87 -8.36
C GLN A 102 -0.54 13.08 -9.07
N LYS A 103 -0.48 13.10 -10.40
CA LYS A 103 -1.29 14.08 -11.15
C LYS A 103 -2.77 13.66 -11.08
N PRO A 104 -3.72 14.61 -11.18
CA PRO A 104 -5.14 14.29 -11.26
C PRO A 104 -5.43 13.26 -12.37
N PHE A 105 -6.39 12.37 -12.12
CA PHE A 105 -6.82 11.29 -13.02
C PHE A 105 -5.74 10.22 -13.31
N GLN A 106 -4.61 10.26 -12.62
CA GLN A 106 -3.63 9.18 -12.71
C GLN A 106 -4.00 8.02 -11.80
N SER A 107 -3.78 6.82 -12.31
CA SER A 107 -3.87 5.58 -11.54
C SER A 107 -2.53 4.86 -11.55
N PHE A 108 -2.01 4.58 -10.36
CA PHE A 108 -0.93 3.64 -10.14
C PHE A 108 -1.50 2.24 -9.90
N LEU A 109 -0.93 1.23 -10.54
CA LEU A 109 -1.24 -0.18 -10.28
C LEU A 109 0.04 -0.92 -9.89
N VAL A 110 -0.06 -1.70 -8.82
CA VAL A 110 0.95 -2.65 -8.39
C VAL A 110 0.30 -4.02 -8.36
N VAL A 111 0.97 -5.00 -8.98
CA VAL A 111 0.52 -6.40 -8.98
C VAL A 111 1.70 -7.25 -8.54
N THR A 112 1.56 -7.92 -7.39
CA THR A 112 2.57 -8.84 -6.87
C THR A 112 2.00 -10.25 -6.71
N ASN A 113 2.75 -11.15 -6.10
CA ASN A 113 2.29 -12.52 -5.85
C ASN A 113 1.32 -12.62 -4.67
N ASN A 114 1.32 -11.64 -3.75
CA ASN A 114 0.54 -11.71 -2.50
C ASN A 114 -0.36 -10.48 -2.25
N LEU A 115 -0.26 -9.42 -3.07
CA LEU A 115 -1.18 -8.29 -3.02
C LEU A 115 -1.30 -7.54 -4.36
N ILE A 116 -2.42 -6.85 -4.53
CA ILE A 116 -2.65 -5.90 -5.62
C ILE A 116 -3.09 -4.59 -5.02
N ILE A 117 -2.61 -3.48 -5.59
CA ILE A 117 -2.95 -2.15 -5.13
C ILE A 117 -3.27 -1.27 -6.33
N THR A 118 -4.37 -0.53 -6.25
CA THR A 118 -4.57 0.66 -7.08
C THR A 118 -4.54 1.91 -6.23
N ILE A 119 -3.81 2.92 -6.68
CA ILE A 119 -3.78 4.26 -6.09
C ILE A 119 -4.29 5.21 -7.16
N GLN A 120 -5.28 6.04 -6.83
CA GLN A 120 -5.86 7.02 -7.74
C GLN A 120 -5.92 8.38 -7.05
N ARG A 121 -5.73 9.44 -7.84
CA ARG A 121 -5.98 10.82 -7.39
C ARG A 121 -7.07 11.43 -8.25
N GLU A 122 -8.24 11.59 -7.67
CA GLU A 122 -9.44 12.06 -8.39
C GLU A 122 -9.90 13.42 -7.85
N PRO A 123 -10.17 14.43 -8.70
CA PRO A 123 -10.82 15.65 -8.25
C PRO A 123 -12.22 15.34 -7.72
N VAL A 124 -12.60 15.94 -6.59
CA VAL A 124 -13.91 15.71 -5.96
C VAL A 124 -15.06 15.98 -6.93
N SER A 125 -14.94 17.01 -7.77
CA SER A 125 -15.94 17.40 -8.76
C SER A 125 -16.02 16.49 -10.00
N ALA A 126 -15.07 15.57 -10.18
CA ALA A 126 -14.90 14.81 -11.41
C ALA A 126 -15.04 13.30 -11.24
N VAL A 127 -15.38 12.81 -10.04
CA VAL A 127 -15.68 11.38 -9.85
C VAL A 127 -17.01 11.03 -10.53
N SER A 128 -16.92 10.55 -11.77
CA SER A 128 -18.09 10.31 -12.63
C SER A 128 -18.54 8.84 -12.71
N SER A 129 -17.77 7.91 -12.16
CA SER A 129 -17.99 6.46 -12.31
C SER A 129 -17.73 5.69 -11.04
N ASP A 130 -18.45 4.58 -10.88
CA ASP A 130 -18.23 3.63 -9.79
C ASP A 130 -16.85 2.99 -9.90
N ILE A 131 -16.26 2.65 -8.75
CA ILE A 131 -14.96 2.01 -8.68
C ILE A 131 -15.16 0.51 -8.50
N ASN A 132 -14.58 -0.26 -9.41
CA ASN A 132 -14.55 -1.72 -9.38
C ASN A 132 -13.11 -2.20 -9.25
N PHE A 133 -12.82 -2.98 -8.22
CA PHE A 133 -11.47 -3.46 -7.94
C PHE A 133 -11.47 -4.93 -7.47
N PRO A 134 -10.51 -5.77 -7.89
CA PRO A 134 -9.52 -5.50 -8.94
C PRO A 134 -10.12 -5.63 -10.35
N MET A 135 -9.58 -4.88 -11.31
CA MET A 135 -9.93 -5.04 -12.72
C MET A 135 -9.31 -6.32 -13.31
N LYS A 136 -10.04 -7.44 -13.28
CA LYS A 136 -9.56 -8.79 -13.67
C LYS A 136 -9.02 -8.91 -15.10
N GLY A 137 -9.51 -8.11 -16.04
CA GLY A 137 -9.17 -8.18 -17.47
C GLY A 137 -7.84 -7.51 -17.87
N ARG A 138 -7.12 -6.87 -16.94
CA ARG A 138 -5.93 -6.08 -17.26
C ARG A 138 -4.72 -6.96 -17.61
N ARG A 139 -3.93 -6.55 -18.61
CA ARG A 139 -2.64 -7.19 -18.94
C ARG A 139 -1.68 -7.04 -17.75
N GLY A 140 -0.96 -8.10 -17.41
CA GLY A 140 -0.07 -8.13 -16.23
C GLY A 140 -0.74 -8.56 -14.92
N MET A 141 -2.06 -8.71 -14.88
CA MET A 141 -2.75 -9.28 -13.72
C MET A 141 -2.33 -10.74 -13.49
N LYS A 142 -2.01 -11.10 -12.24
CA LYS A 142 -1.61 -12.45 -11.83
C LYS A 142 -2.83 -13.38 -11.74
N ASP A 143 -2.61 -14.67 -11.99
CA ASP A 143 -3.71 -15.65 -12.09
C ASP A 143 -4.54 -15.74 -10.82
N TRP A 144 -3.89 -15.74 -9.65
CA TRP A 144 -4.57 -15.79 -8.35
C TRP A 144 -5.60 -14.66 -8.18
N ALA A 145 -5.32 -13.49 -8.73
CA ALA A 145 -6.20 -12.32 -8.64
C ALA A 145 -7.27 -12.27 -9.73
N ARG A 146 -7.00 -12.88 -10.91
CA ARG A 146 -8.04 -13.06 -11.93
C ARG A 146 -9.11 -14.03 -11.42
N SER A 147 -8.68 -15.09 -10.74
CA SER A 147 -9.56 -16.11 -10.18
C SER A 147 -10.21 -15.74 -8.85
N ALA A 148 -9.70 -14.75 -8.12
CA ALA A 148 -10.28 -14.33 -6.83
C ALA A 148 -11.72 -13.85 -7.02
N ASP A 149 -12.68 -14.40 -6.28
CA ASP A 149 -14.08 -13.96 -6.34
C ASP A 149 -14.29 -12.60 -5.65
N ASP A 150 -13.36 -12.20 -4.79
CA ASP A 150 -13.34 -10.94 -4.07
C ASP A 150 -13.35 -9.74 -5.02
N LYS A 151 -14.32 -8.86 -4.80
CA LYS A 151 -14.45 -7.59 -5.52
C LYS A 151 -14.90 -6.51 -4.56
N LEU A 152 -14.26 -5.36 -4.67
CA LEU A 152 -14.67 -4.11 -4.07
C LEU A 152 -15.46 -3.30 -5.11
N PHE A 153 -16.65 -2.89 -4.72
CA PHE A 153 -17.48 -1.93 -5.46
C PHE A 153 -17.68 -0.70 -4.58
N ILE A 154 -17.23 0.46 -5.04
CA ILE A 154 -17.48 1.74 -4.39
C ILE A 154 -18.37 2.58 -5.33
N PRO A 155 -19.63 2.82 -4.97
CA PRO A 155 -20.52 3.65 -5.76
C PRO A 155 -20.04 5.09 -5.77
N LYS A 156 -20.14 5.77 -6.91
CA LYS A 156 -19.65 7.15 -7.07
C LYS A 156 -20.30 8.14 -6.09
N GLU A 157 -21.51 7.84 -5.63
CA GLU A 157 -22.28 8.67 -4.70
C GLU A 157 -21.55 8.87 -3.36
N VAL A 158 -20.69 7.93 -2.96
CA VAL A 158 -19.84 8.07 -1.75
C VAL A 158 -18.94 9.32 -1.83
N PHE A 159 -18.53 9.71 -3.04
CA PHE A 159 -17.65 10.86 -3.27
C PHE A 159 -18.41 12.20 -3.36
N THR A 160 -19.75 12.16 -3.48
CA THR A 160 -20.60 13.36 -3.53
C THR A 160 -20.91 13.95 -2.16
N LEU A 161 -20.80 13.16 -1.07
CA LEU A 161 -21.06 13.63 0.29
C LEU A 161 -19.96 14.55 0.84
N SER A 162 -18.77 14.57 0.21
CA SER A 162 -17.64 15.40 0.67
C SER A 162 -17.55 16.76 -0.01
N SER A 163 -18.42 17.06 -0.98
CA SER A 163 -18.36 18.32 -1.74
C SER A 163 -18.91 19.56 -1.01
N ASP A 164 -19.53 19.38 0.17
CA ASP A 164 -20.06 20.50 0.97
C ASP A 164 -19.02 21.16 1.89
N ALA A 165 -17.78 20.64 1.94
CA ALA A 165 -16.72 21.17 2.78
C ALA A 165 -15.71 22.00 1.98
N GLY A 166 -15.90 23.33 1.94
CA GLY A 166 -14.79 24.28 1.78
C GLY A 166 -14.91 25.26 0.63
N ASN A 167 -15.56 26.39 0.91
CA ASN A 167 -15.67 27.57 0.05
C ASN A 167 -14.34 28.38 -0.01
N ASN A 168 -13.18 27.72 -0.20
CA ASN A 168 -11.88 28.38 -0.37
C ASN A 168 -11.48 28.35 -1.85
N LYS A 169 -11.58 29.52 -2.47
CA LYS A 169 -11.63 29.76 -3.93
C LYS A 169 -10.32 29.53 -4.72
N HIS A 170 -9.37 28.73 -4.24
CA HIS A 170 -8.07 28.59 -4.93
C HIS A 170 -7.52 27.18 -5.15
N ASP A 171 -8.04 26.11 -4.51
CA ASP A 171 -7.61 24.74 -4.79
C ASP A 171 -8.81 23.81 -5.01
N THR A 172 -8.85 23.12 -6.16
CA THR A 172 -9.81 22.04 -6.38
C THR A 172 -9.51 20.91 -5.38
N PRO A 173 -10.43 20.51 -4.50
CA PRO A 173 -10.17 19.42 -3.58
C PRO A 173 -10.03 18.09 -4.35
N TYR A 174 -9.17 17.20 -3.85
CA TYR A 174 -8.89 15.89 -4.44
C TYR A 174 -9.10 14.78 -3.41
N PHE A 175 -9.60 13.63 -3.86
CA PHE A 175 -9.53 12.38 -3.14
C PHE A 175 -8.25 11.62 -3.51
N VAL A 176 -7.65 10.96 -2.53
CA VAL A 176 -6.75 9.84 -2.75
C VAL A 176 -7.52 8.56 -2.49
N ILE A 177 -7.57 7.68 -3.47
CA ILE A 177 -8.32 6.42 -3.39
C ILE A 177 -7.33 5.28 -3.53
N GLY A 178 -7.09 4.60 -2.41
CA GLY A 178 -6.30 3.38 -2.33
C GLY A 178 -7.20 2.16 -2.20
N ALA A 179 -7.10 1.20 -3.11
CA ALA A 179 -7.77 -0.10 -2.99
C ALA A 179 -6.72 -1.21 -2.99
N ILE A 180 -6.87 -2.18 -2.08
CA ILE A 180 -5.91 -3.27 -1.88
C ILE A 180 -6.64 -4.60 -1.84
N LEU A 181 -6.12 -5.60 -2.55
CA LEU A 181 -6.54 -7.00 -2.42
C LEU A 181 -5.34 -7.78 -1.91
N TYR A 182 -5.46 -8.35 -0.72
CA TYR A 182 -4.44 -9.21 -0.13
C TYR A 182 -4.79 -10.68 -0.38
N ARG A 183 -3.79 -11.48 -0.73
CA ARG A 183 -3.99 -12.91 -0.99
C ARG A 183 -4.12 -13.75 0.28
N THR A 184 -3.37 -13.40 1.32
CA THR A 184 -3.10 -14.26 2.49
C THR A 184 -3.30 -13.53 3.82
N LEU A 185 -3.61 -12.22 3.80
CA LEU A 185 -3.68 -11.40 5.01
C LEU A 185 -4.66 -11.96 6.04
N GLY A 186 -5.80 -12.51 5.62
CA GLY A 186 -6.78 -13.12 6.54
C GLY A 186 -6.24 -14.29 7.36
N LEU A 187 -5.16 -14.95 6.91
CA LEU A 187 -4.46 -16.01 7.66
C LEU A 187 -3.41 -15.45 8.62
N ILE A 188 -2.88 -14.26 8.31
CA ILE A 188 -1.78 -13.60 9.03
C ILE A 188 -2.31 -12.58 10.06
N MET A 189 -3.60 -12.29 10.09
CA MET A 189 -4.14 -11.36 11.08
C MET A 189 -4.22 -12.02 12.47
N PRO A 190 -3.81 -11.34 13.54
CA PRO A 190 -4.02 -11.86 14.88
C PRO A 190 -5.53 -12.03 15.13
N PRO A 191 -5.93 -13.01 15.97
CA PRO A 191 -7.33 -13.22 16.27
C PRO A 191 -7.96 -11.96 16.90
N PRO A 192 -9.25 -11.69 16.64
CA PRO A 192 -9.94 -10.59 17.28
C PRO A 192 -9.90 -10.76 18.80
N LYS A 193 -9.67 -9.64 19.51
CA LYS A 193 -9.69 -9.58 20.97
C LYS A 193 -11.11 -9.65 21.52
#